data_AF-A0A3C1UCH9-F1
#
_entry.id   AF-A0A3C1UCH9-F1
#
_cell.length_a   1.000
_cell.length_b   1.000
_cell.length_c   1.000
_cell.angle_alpha   90.00
_cell.angle_beta   90.00
_cell.angle_gamma   90.00
#
_symmetry.space_group_name_H-M   'P 1'
#
loop_
_entity.id
_entity.type
_entity.pdbx_description
1 polymer ?
#
loop_
_entity_poly.entity_id
_entity_poly.type
_entity_poly.pdbx_seq_one_letter_code
_entity_poly.pdbx_strand_id
1 'polypeptide(L)'
;MTQKQTQEKPILGKWKNFYNHHIPQEKTILDQRRQHLTAWYVVLLILGILADLLEVSGSFDIFYKYTNSVMLALTLLYTGRYIAMKTSITRTMALLSGNTQLFIATDTVYCALSPSVPHPQMVILVNMLILAGNIMFSIATFQRAITLFNVAIAVATFYSCMIFSDNYEFQQYFTMVVLLFTFTGILGLHIAHNTRQLQSDYESIKEEEEELMRVLQLNKEQLKLYIELSKREYKEDETRLILAKFSEKTQKYVVDNVTKYIQGEKYNDDRIKEQFPELSPSEREIVHLILRGHKLGAICTMLNKSESNINTQRTNIRRKLGLHPTDNLNKALESRMSTPTK
;
A
#
# COMPACT_ATOMS: atom_id res chain seq x y z
N MET A 1 15.56 -8.73 -30.80
CA MET A 1 14.75 -7.60 -31.29
C MET A 1 14.77 -6.50 -30.24
N THR A 2 15.63 -5.51 -30.49
CA THR A 2 15.58 -4.08 -30.11
C THR A 2 15.08 -3.70 -28.71
N GLN A 3 16.01 -3.64 -27.75
CA GLN A 3 15.91 -2.74 -26.59
C GLN A 3 15.86 -1.29 -27.09
N LYS A 4 14.71 -0.64 -26.90
CA LYS A 4 14.55 0.80 -27.10
C LYS A 4 15.21 1.50 -25.90
N GLN A 5 16.50 1.84 -26.02
CA GLN A 5 17.12 2.83 -25.15
C GLN A 5 16.40 4.16 -25.39
N THR A 6 15.56 4.57 -24.44
CA THR A 6 14.95 5.89 -24.45
C THR A 6 16.06 6.91 -24.16
N GLN A 7 16.51 7.58 -25.21
CA GLN A 7 17.41 8.73 -25.13
C GLN A 7 16.69 9.83 -24.33
N GLU A 8 16.94 9.92 -23.01
CA GLU A 8 16.45 11.03 -22.18
C GLU A 8 17.03 12.35 -22.74
N LYS A 9 16.15 13.31 -23.06
CA LYS A 9 16.54 14.61 -23.62
C LYS A 9 17.59 15.29 -22.71
N PRO A 10 18.67 15.88 -23.28
CA PRO A 10 19.83 16.36 -22.52
C PRO A 10 19.49 17.46 -21.48
N ILE A 11 18.38 18.17 -21.67
CA ILE A 11 17.89 19.20 -20.74
C ILE A 11 17.24 18.56 -19.50
N LEU A 12 16.44 17.50 -19.67
CA LEU A 12 15.85 16.76 -18.55
C LEU A 12 16.92 16.08 -17.70
N GLY A 13 17.98 15.54 -18.32
CA GLY A 13 19.10 14.94 -17.61
C GLY A 13 19.88 15.94 -16.74
N LYS A 14 20.10 17.17 -17.23
CA LYS A 14 20.75 18.25 -16.45
C LYS A 14 19.89 18.72 -15.27
N TRP A 15 18.58 18.87 -15.47
CA TRP A 15 17.64 19.21 -14.39
C TRP A 15 17.56 18.11 -13.33
N LYS A 16 17.51 16.84 -13.75
CA LYS A 16 17.50 15.67 -12.86
C LYS A 16 18.78 15.56 -12.03
N ASN A 17 19.94 15.85 -12.63
CA ASN A 17 21.22 15.86 -11.93
C ASN A 17 21.35 17.03 -10.95
N PHE A 18 20.90 18.23 -11.31
CA PHE A 18 20.86 19.37 -10.39
C PHE A 18 19.91 19.11 -9.21
N TYR A 19 18.72 18.61 -9.49
CA TYR A 19 17.70 18.22 -8.50
C TYR A 19 18.22 17.17 -7.51
N ASN A 20 18.88 16.12 -8.00
CA ASN A 20 19.45 15.07 -7.17
C ASN A 20 20.66 15.52 -6.35
N HIS A 21 21.37 16.58 -6.75
CA HIS A 21 22.56 17.06 -6.03
C HIS A 21 22.22 18.08 -4.93
N HIS A 22 21.21 18.93 -5.15
CA HIS A 22 20.88 20.03 -4.25
C HIS A 22 19.66 19.78 -3.35
N ILE A 23 18.81 18.79 -3.68
CA ILE A 23 17.58 18.53 -2.92
C ILE A 23 17.73 17.21 -2.15
N PRO A 24 17.50 17.20 -0.82
CA PRO A 24 17.59 15.98 -0.02
C PRO A 24 16.61 14.92 -0.55
N GLN A 25 17.06 13.67 -0.63
CA GLN A 25 16.20 12.55 -1.05
C GLN A 25 15.41 12.03 0.15
N GLU A 26 14.09 12.10 0.06
CA GLU A 26 13.19 11.54 1.08
C GLU A 26 13.16 10.00 1.03
N LYS A 27 13.07 9.38 2.21
CA LYS A 27 13.16 7.91 2.36
C LYS A 27 11.87 7.20 1.94
N THR A 28 10.72 7.84 2.15
CA THR A 28 9.40 7.26 1.89
C THR A 28 8.95 7.61 0.47
N ILE A 29 8.40 6.63 -0.27
CA ILE A 29 7.87 6.83 -1.63
C ILE A 29 6.82 7.96 -1.66
N LEU A 30 5.99 8.07 -0.61
CA LEU A 30 5.00 9.13 -0.49
C LEU A 30 5.66 10.50 -0.38
N ASP A 31 6.68 10.64 0.46
CA ASP A 31 7.36 11.92 0.66
C ASP A 31 8.16 12.35 -0.57
N GLN A 32 8.71 11.42 -1.34
CA GLN A 32 9.31 11.70 -2.66
C GLN A 32 8.29 12.28 -3.64
N ARG A 33 7.06 11.74 -3.70
CA ARG A 33 5.99 12.27 -4.56
C ARG A 33 5.61 13.69 -4.13
N ARG A 34 5.47 13.90 -2.82
CA ARG A 34 5.14 15.22 -2.27
C ARG A 34 6.26 16.24 -2.54
N GLN A 35 7.52 15.84 -2.41
CA GLN A 35 8.69 16.66 -2.72
C GLN A 35 8.68 17.17 -4.16
N HIS A 36 8.36 16.29 -5.13
CA HIS A 36 8.27 16.69 -6.54
C HIS A 36 7.15 17.71 -6.78
N LEU A 37 5.97 17.49 -6.21
CA LEU A 37 4.84 18.44 -6.27
C LEU A 37 5.20 19.80 -5.67
N THR A 38 5.94 19.81 -4.57
CA THR A 38 6.33 21.05 -3.89
C THR A 38 7.38 21.84 -4.65
N ALA A 39 8.31 21.15 -5.33
CA ALA A 39 9.26 21.82 -6.20
C ALA A 39 8.56 22.61 -7.31
N TRP A 40 7.57 22.00 -7.98
CA TRP A 40 6.75 22.70 -8.98
C TRP A 40 5.94 23.85 -8.38
N TYR A 41 5.31 23.62 -7.24
CA TYR A 41 4.52 24.64 -6.55
C TYR A 41 5.36 25.87 -6.17
N VAL A 42 6.56 25.66 -5.61
CA VAL A 42 7.48 26.76 -5.24
C VAL A 42 7.90 27.58 -6.47
N VAL A 43 8.22 26.92 -7.59
CA VAL A 43 8.59 27.61 -8.83
C VAL A 43 7.43 28.46 -9.34
N LEU A 44 6.22 27.89 -9.41
CA LEU A 44 5.02 28.63 -9.85
C LEU A 44 4.70 29.80 -8.91
N LEU A 45 4.84 29.59 -7.60
CA LEU A 45 4.56 30.61 -6.61
C LEU A 45 5.56 31.77 -6.68
N ILE A 46 6.86 31.49 -6.82
CA ILE A 46 7.87 32.53 -7.01
C ILE A 46 7.63 33.30 -8.31
N LEU A 47 7.32 32.60 -9.41
CA LEU A 47 7.01 33.25 -10.69
C LEU A 47 5.76 34.14 -10.59
N GLY A 48 4.71 33.68 -9.92
CA GLY A 48 3.50 34.45 -9.69
C GLY A 48 3.75 35.71 -8.87
N ILE A 49 4.49 35.60 -7.75
CA ILE A 49 4.82 36.75 -6.90
C ILE A 49 5.71 37.75 -7.63
N LEU A 50 6.70 37.27 -8.40
CA LEU A 50 7.55 38.16 -9.20
C LEU A 50 6.76 38.87 -10.30
N ALA A 51 5.82 38.19 -10.94
CA ALA A 51 4.96 38.82 -11.95
C ALA A 51 4.10 39.94 -11.33
N ASP A 52 3.60 39.74 -10.10
CA ASP A 52 2.83 40.77 -9.39
C ASP A 52 3.71 41.94 -8.93
N LEU A 53 4.90 41.67 -8.39
CA LEU A 53 5.87 42.70 -7.98
C LEU A 53 6.41 43.54 -9.17
N LEU A 54 6.51 42.94 -10.36
CA LEU A 54 6.90 43.62 -11.60
C LEU A 54 5.73 44.36 -12.26
N GLU A 55 4.57 44.44 -11.59
CA GLU A 55 3.35 45.12 -12.06
C GLU A 55 2.77 44.56 -13.38
N VAL A 56 3.22 43.36 -13.81
CA VAL A 56 2.70 42.69 -15.01
C VAL A 56 1.23 42.30 -14.83
N SER A 57 0.82 42.06 -13.58
CA SER A 57 -0.55 41.68 -13.20
C SER A 57 -1.46 42.87 -12.82
N GLY A 58 -0.97 44.11 -12.91
CA GLY A 58 -1.80 45.31 -12.72
C GLY A 58 -2.09 45.72 -11.25
N SER A 59 -1.22 45.38 -10.31
CA SER A 59 -1.38 45.72 -8.89
C SER A 59 -0.70 47.06 -8.56
N PHE A 60 -1.47 48.14 -8.43
CA PHE A 60 -0.95 49.52 -8.41
C PHE A 60 -0.73 50.11 -6.99
N ASP A 61 -1.24 49.46 -5.94
CA ASP A 61 -1.18 49.98 -4.57
C ASP A 61 0.08 49.49 -3.81
N ILE A 62 0.64 50.36 -2.96
CA ILE A 62 1.82 50.10 -2.13
C ILE A 62 1.58 48.92 -1.19
N PHE A 63 0.34 48.76 -0.73
CA PHE A 63 -0.06 47.63 0.14
C PHE A 63 0.27 46.27 -0.50
N TYR A 64 -0.12 46.05 -1.76
CA TYR A 64 0.12 44.79 -2.46
C TYR A 64 1.61 44.53 -2.67
N LYS A 65 2.41 45.56 -2.92
CA LYS A 65 3.87 45.41 -3.02
C LYS A 65 4.47 44.94 -1.70
N TYR A 66 3.99 45.48 -0.59
CA TYR A 66 4.46 45.07 0.74
C TYR A 66 4.06 43.64 1.07
N THR A 67 2.78 43.27 0.91
CA THR A 67 2.29 41.92 1.22
C THR A 67 2.98 40.86 0.37
N ASN A 68 3.11 41.09 -0.94
CA ASN A 68 3.82 40.18 -1.84
C ASN A 68 5.33 40.08 -1.55
N SER A 69 5.98 41.18 -1.17
CA SER A 69 7.40 41.15 -0.77
C SER A 69 7.62 40.29 0.47
N VAL A 70 6.74 40.41 1.47
CA VAL A 70 6.78 39.58 2.68
C VAL A 70 6.49 38.11 2.33
N MET A 71 5.50 37.84 1.48
CA MET A 71 5.18 36.49 1.02
C MET A 71 6.36 35.83 0.30
N LEU A 72 7.09 36.58 -0.55
CA LEU A 72 8.30 36.10 -1.22
C LEU A 72 9.40 35.76 -0.21
N ALA A 73 9.67 36.67 0.73
CA ALA A 73 10.70 36.47 1.76
C ALA A 73 10.43 35.22 2.61
N LEU A 74 9.17 35.02 3.03
CA LEU A 74 8.77 33.83 3.78
C LEU A 74 8.88 32.54 2.95
N THR A 75 8.51 32.60 1.66
CA THR A 75 8.66 31.46 0.73
C THR A 75 10.12 31.04 0.59
N LEU A 76 11.03 32.01 0.38
CA LEU A 76 12.47 31.77 0.29
C LEU A 76 13.04 31.24 1.62
N LEU A 77 12.54 31.74 2.75
CA LEU A 77 12.95 31.27 4.07
C LEU A 77 12.54 29.81 4.31
N TYR A 78 11.28 29.44 4.03
CA TYR A 78 10.80 28.08 4.24
C TYR A 78 11.49 27.07 3.31
N THR A 79 11.71 27.44 2.06
CA THR A 79 12.42 26.61 1.08
C THR A 79 13.91 26.49 1.42
N GLY A 80 14.57 27.57 1.83
CA GLY A 80 15.96 27.56 2.29
C GLY A 80 16.15 26.68 3.53
N ARG A 81 15.22 26.73 4.50
CA ARG A 81 15.25 25.84 5.68
C ARG A 81 15.09 24.36 5.32
N TYR A 82 14.26 24.06 4.32
CA TYR A 82 14.10 22.70 3.81
C TYR A 82 15.37 22.18 3.13
N ILE A 83 15.98 22.98 2.25
CA ILE A 83 17.25 22.63 1.58
C ILE A 83 18.37 22.44 2.61
N ALA A 84 18.40 23.25 3.67
CA ALA A 84 19.32 23.09 4.79
C ALA A 84 19.00 21.89 5.71
N MET A 85 18.02 21.05 5.36
CA MET A 85 17.53 19.90 6.12
C MET A 85 17.10 20.22 7.56
N LYS A 86 16.72 21.48 7.84
CA LYS A 86 16.28 21.91 9.18
C LYS A 86 14.79 21.65 9.43
N THR A 87 14.04 21.32 8.39
CA THR A 87 12.59 21.12 8.45
C THR A 87 12.17 19.95 7.56
N SER A 88 11.24 19.13 8.04
CA SER A 88 10.63 18.05 7.26
C SER A 88 9.78 18.60 6.12
N ILE A 89 9.71 17.88 4.99
CA ILE A 89 8.92 18.27 3.82
C ILE A 89 7.45 18.59 4.14
N THR A 90 6.80 17.80 5.01
CA THR A 90 5.39 17.99 5.39
C THR A 90 5.15 19.33 6.07
N ARG A 91 6.08 19.75 6.96
CA ARG A 91 6.00 21.04 7.65
C ARG A 91 6.23 22.20 6.68
N THR A 92 7.20 22.08 5.78
CA THR A 92 7.47 23.11 4.77
C THR A 92 6.27 23.34 3.85
N MET A 93 5.62 22.28 3.38
CA MET A 93 4.38 22.38 2.59
C MET A 93 3.25 23.06 3.36
N ALA A 94 3.06 22.67 4.63
CA ALA A 94 2.02 23.23 5.47
C ALA A 94 2.21 24.73 5.67
N LEU A 95 3.45 25.15 5.95
CA LEU A 95 3.82 26.56 6.09
C LEU A 95 3.66 27.31 4.78
N LEU A 96 4.14 26.77 3.65
CA LEU A 96 3.99 27.40 2.34
C LEU A 96 2.52 27.59 2.00
N SER A 97 1.72 26.52 2.01
CA SER A 97 0.32 26.59 1.60
C SER A 97 -0.53 27.45 2.54
N GLY A 98 -0.35 27.33 3.86
CA GLY A 98 -1.08 28.15 4.82
C GLY A 98 -0.72 29.64 4.70
N ASN A 99 0.56 29.95 4.48
CA ASN A 99 1.01 31.32 4.28
C ASN A 99 0.44 31.91 2.99
N THR A 100 0.56 31.21 1.87
CA THR A 100 -0.03 31.64 0.58
C THR A 100 -1.52 31.93 0.71
N GLN A 101 -2.25 31.07 1.41
CA GLN A 101 -3.69 31.27 1.60
C GLN A 101 -4.00 32.55 2.37
N LEU A 102 -3.28 32.83 3.45
CA LEU A 102 -3.50 34.00 4.29
C LEU A 102 -3.16 35.31 3.59
N PHE A 103 -2.04 35.35 2.86
CA PHE A 103 -1.62 36.55 2.13
C PHE A 103 -2.61 36.89 1.01
N ILE A 104 -2.94 35.92 0.16
CA ILE A 104 -3.91 36.13 -0.92
C ILE A 104 -5.30 36.47 -0.36
N ALA A 105 -5.73 35.84 0.73
CA ALA A 105 -6.98 36.19 1.42
C ALA A 105 -6.97 37.65 1.89
N THR A 106 -5.88 38.09 2.51
CA THR A 106 -5.72 39.47 3.00
C THR A 106 -5.76 40.47 1.83
N ASP A 107 -5.04 40.19 0.75
CA ASP A 107 -5.04 41.01 -0.46
C ASP A 107 -6.45 41.10 -1.09
N THR A 108 -7.19 39.99 -1.09
CA THR A 108 -8.56 39.92 -1.62
C THR A 108 -9.54 40.75 -0.78
N VAL A 109 -9.45 40.67 0.55
CA VAL A 109 -10.29 41.49 1.44
C VAL A 109 -9.93 42.97 1.33
N TYR A 110 -8.63 43.29 1.23
CA TYR A 110 -8.19 44.68 1.01
C TYR A 110 -8.73 45.25 -0.31
N CYS A 111 -8.74 44.46 -1.39
CA CYS A 111 -9.35 44.85 -2.67
C CYS A 111 -10.84 45.20 -2.54
N ALA A 112 -11.59 44.48 -1.70
CA ALA A 112 -13.00 44.77 -1.47
C ALA A 112 -13.23 46.03 -0.60
N LEU A 113 -12.26 46.39 0.26
CA LEU A 113 -12.35 47.55 1.15
C LEU A 113 -11.90 48.86 0.49
N SER A 114 -10.92 48.79 -0.41
CA SER A 114 -10.25 49.95 -0.96
C SER A 114 -10.84 50.38 -2.31
N PRO A 115 -11.46 51.57 -2.41
CA PRO A 115 -12.03 52.07 -3.67
C PRO A 115 -10.99 52.44 -4.74
N SER A 116 -9.70 52.40 -4.39
CA SER A 116 -8.57 52.79 -5.24
C SER A 116 -8.22 51.77 -6.34
N VAL A 117 -8.77 50.56 -6.27
CA VAL A 117 -8.41 49.46 -7.18
C VAL A 117 -9.32 49.48 -8.42
N PRO A 118 -8.77 49.54 -9.64
CA PRO A 118 -9.57 49.43 -10.86
C PRO A 118 -10.12 48.00 -11.02
N HIS A 119 -11.40 47.88 -11.37
CA HIS A 119 -12.09 46.59 -11.61
C HIS A 119 -11.98 45.57 -10.45
N PRO A 120 -12.40 45.92 -9.21
CA PRO A 120 -12.19 45.08 -8.02
C PRO A 120 -12.82 43.68 -8.13
N GLN A 121 -13.92 43.54 -8.87
CA GLN A 121 -14.60 42.26 -9.08
C GLN A 121 -13.73 41.23 -9.81
N MET A 122 -12.97 41.65 -10.84
CA MET A 122 -12.11 40.75 -11.61
C MET A 122 -10.91 40.30 -10.79
N VAL A 123 -10.33 41.21 -9.99
CA VAL A 123 -9.22 40.90 -9.08
C VAL A 123 -9.66 39.90 -8.01
N ILE A 124 -10.85 40.09 -7.42
CA ILE A 124 -11.43 39.16 -6.45
C ILE A 124 -11.65 37.77 -7.09
N LEU A 125 -12.20 37.71 -8.31
CA LEU A 125 -12.40 36.44 -9.03
C LEU A 125 -11.07 35.69 -9.24
N VAL A 126 -10.05 36.39 -9.74
CA VAL A 126 -8.71 35.81 -9.99
C VAL A 126 -8.10 35.32 -8.68
N ASN A 127 -8.15 36.11 -7.61
CA ASN A 127 -7.60 35.69 -6.32
C ASN A 127 -8.34 34.49 -5.74
N MET A 128 -9.67 34.43 -5.89
CA MET A 128 -10.46 33.26 -5.48
C MET A 128 -10.08 31.99 -6.26
N LEU A 129 -9.73 32.10 -7.55
CA LEU A 129 -9.20 30.98 -8.34
C LEU A 129 -7.81 30.54 -7.83
N ILE A 130 -6.95 31.49 -7.43
CA ILE A 130 -5.62 31.16 -6.87
C ILE A 130 -5.77 30.48 -5.50
N LEU A 131 -6.69 30.95 -4.63
CA LEU A 131 -7.02 30.29 -3.37
C LEU A 131 -7.52 28.86 -3.60
N ALA A 132 -8.37 28.62 -4.61
CA ALA A 132 -8.80 27.28 -4.99
C ALA A 132 -7.63 26.41 -5.50
N GLY A 133 -6.71 26.99 -6.28
CA GLY A 133 -5.47 26.35 -6.72
C GLY A 133 -4.60 25.87 -5.55
N ASN A 134 -4.47 26.69 -4.51
CA ASN A 134 -3.72 26.35 -3.30
C ASN A 134 -4.40 25.25 -2.46
N ILE A 135 -5.74 25.22 -2.43
CA ILE A 135 -6.51 24.11 -1.85
C ILE A 135 -6.24 22.81 -2.62
N MET A 136 -6.25 22.84 -3.97
CA MET A 136 -5.93 21.67 -4.78
C MET A 136 -4.51 21.14 -4.49
N PHE A 137 -3.53 22.03 -4.30
CA PHE A 137 -2.18 21.65 -3.88
C PHE A 137 -2.16 20.95 -2.50
N SER A 138 -2.94 21.44 -1.53
CA SER A 138 -3.07 20.83 -0.20
C SER A 138 -3.67 19.42 -0.25
N ILE A 139 -4.65 19.22 -1.15
CA ILE A 139 -5.27 17.92 -1.41
C ILE A 139 -4.25 16.97 -2.05
N ALA A 140 -3.54 17.43 -3.08
CA ALA A 140 -2.54 16.63 -3.80
C ALA A 140 -1.36 16.19 -2.92
N THR A 141 -1.06 16.96 -1.87
CA THR A 141 -0.03 16.63 -0.87
C THR A 141 -0.56 15.82 0.32
N PHE A 142 -1.86 15.49 0.33
CA PHE A 142 -2.54 14.67 1.33
C PHE A 142 -2.55 15.29 2.74
N GLN A 143 -2.65 16.62 2.83
CA GLN A 143 -2.60 17.33 4.11
C GLN A 143 -4.00 17.69 4.62
N ARG A 144 -4.60 16.78 5.42
CA ARG A 144 -5.96 16.95 5.96
C ARG A 144 -6.18 18.29 6.68
N ALA A 145 -5.33 18.61 7.66
CA ALA A 145 -5.51 19.78 8.52
C ALA A 145 -5.37 21.10 7.72
N ILE A 146 -4.36 21.17 6.85
CA ILE A 146 -4.09 22.35 6.02
C ILE A 146 -5.17 22.54 4.95
N THR A 147 -5.68 21.44 4.37
CA THR A 147 -6.80 21.53 3.42
C THR A 147 -8.04 22.14 4.08
N LEU A 148 -8.40 21.70 5.29
CA LEU A 148 -9.52 22.26 6.04
C LEU A 148 -9.29 23.73 6.40
N PHE A 149 -8.08 24.07 6.85
CA PHE A 149 -7.69 25.45 7.14
C PHE A 149 -7.86 26.33 5.90
N ASN A 150 -7.35 25.89 4.74
CA ASN A 150 -7.41 26.67 3.51
C ASN A 150 -8.85 26.85 3.00
N VAL A 151 -9.68 25.82 3.09
CA VAL A 151 -11.11 25.88 2.78
C VAL A 151 -11.83 26.89 3.69
N ALA A 152 -11.57 26.85 5.00
CA ALA A 152 -12.17 27.77 5.96
C ALA A 152 -11.77 29.23 5.66
N ILE A 153 -10.49 29.49 5.39
CA ILE A 153 -10.01 30.83 5.02
C ILE A 153 -10.63 31.29 3.69
N ALA A 154 -10.77 30.42 2.69
CA ALA A 154 -11.40 30.80 1.41
C ALA A 154 -12.87 31.21 1.58
N VAL A 155 -13.64 30.45 2.38
CA VAL A 155 -15.04 30.79 2.69
C VAL A 155 -15.13 32.09 3.48
N ALA A 156 -14.27 32.29 4.49
CA ALA A 156 -14.24 33.52 5.28
C ALA A 156 -13.86 34.75 4.44
N THR A 157 -12.94 34.58 3.49
CA THR A 157 -12.52 35.62 2.54
C THR A 157 -13.71 36.03 1.66
N PHE A 158 -14.39 35.06 1.05
CA PHE A 158 -15.54 35.34 0.19
C PHE A 158 -16.68 36.02 0.96
N TYR A 159 -16.96 35.55 2.19
CA TYR A 159 -17.94 36.17 3.07
C TYR A 159 -17.59 37.62 3.42
N SER A 160 -16.31 37.90 3.70
CA SER A 160 -15.83 39.25 3.96
C SER A 160 -16.01 40.16 2.74
N CYS A 161 -15.64 39.68 1.54
CA CYS A 161 -15.85 40.44 0.30
C CYS A 161 -17.33 40.73 0.02
N MET A 162 -18.24 39.79 0.34
CA MET A 162 -19.68 39.99 0.21
C MET A 162 -20.19 41.15 1.10
N ILE A 163 -19.71 41.25 2.33
CA ILE A 163 -20.11 42.33 3.26
C ILE A 163 -19.58 43.68 2.78
N PHE A 164 -18.32 43.74 2.35
CA PHE A 164 -17.67 45.02 2.05
C PHE A 164 -17.98 45.57 0.65
N SER A 165 -18.25 44.71 -0.32
CA SER A 165 -18.45 45.14 -1.71
C SER A 165 -19.87 45.63 -2.01
N ASP A 166 -20.84 45.45 -1.09
CA ASP A 166 -22.26 45.82 -1.19
C ASP A 166 -22.92 45.55 -2.57
N ASN A 167 -22.43 44.49 -3.23
CA ASN A 167 -22.75 44.15 -4.61
C ASN A 167 -23.67 42.93 -4.63
N TYR A 168 -24.83 43.07 -5.26
CA TYR A 168 -25.86 42.02 -5.35
C TYR A 168 -25.33 40.70 -5.95
N GLU A 169 -24.37 40.78 -6.87
CA GLU A 169 -23.76 39.61 -7.51
C GLU A 169 -23.09 38.67 -6.50
N PHE A 170 -22.34 39.19 -5.51
CA PHE A 170 -21.68 38.34 -4.52
C PHE A 170 -22.68 37.61 -3.61
N GLN A 171 -23.81 38.25 -3.31
CA GLN A 171 -24.88 37.65 -2.51
C GLN A 171 -25.56 36.50 -3.26
N GLN A 172 -25.79 36.67 -4.56
CA GLN A 172 -26.40 35.63 -5.40
C GLN A 172 -25.52 34.38 -5.54
N TYR A 173 -24.20 34.54 -5.61
CA TYR A 173 -23.26 33.42 -5.78
C TYR A 173 -22.76 32.80 -4.46
N PHE A 174 -23.04 33.42 -3.32
CA PHE A 174 -22.56 32.95 -2.00
C PHE A 174 -22.86 31.48 -1.74
N THR A 175 -24.10 31.06 -1.95
CA THR A 175 -24.52 29.67 -1.73
C THR A 175 -23.73 28.69 -2.60
N MET A 176 -23.46 29.06 -3.86
CA MET A 176 -22.70 28.21 -4.79
C MET A 176 -21.24 28.10 -4.39
N VAL A 177 -20.63 29.20 -3.95
CA VAL A 177 -19.22 29.22 -3.51
C VAL A 177 -19.02 28.41 -2.23
N VAL A 178 -19.92 28.55 -1.25
CA VAL A 178 -19.88 27.74 -0.03
C VAL A 178 -20.06 26.26 -0.36
N LEU A 179 -21.00 25.90 -1.24
CA LEU A 179 -21.20 24.51 -1.66
C LEU A 179 -19.94 23.96 -2.34
N LEU A 180 -19.31 24.73 -3.23
CA LEU A 180 -18.10 24.31 -3.92
C LEU A 180 -16.95 24.04 -2.94
N PHE A 181 -16.65 24.99 -2.05
CA PHE A 181 -15.54 24.83 -1.10
C PHE A 181 -15.80 23.76 -0.04
N THR A 182 -17.04 23.60 0.42
CA THR A 182 -17.41 22.51 1.33
C THR A 182 -17.26 21.15 0.67
N PHE A 183 -17.69 21.00 -0.59
CA PHE A 183 -17.46 19.80 -1.38
C PHE A 183 -15.97 19.51 -1.57
N THR A 184 -15.17 20.51 -1.93
CA THR A 184 -13.71 20.39 -2.03
C THR A 184 -13.08 19.95 -0.70
N GLY A 185 -13.56 20.48 0.42
CA GLY A 185 -13.14 20.06 1.77
C GLY A 185 -13.45 18.60 2.06
N ILE A 186 -14.66 18.13 1.73
CA ILE A 186 -15.08 16.72 1.88
C ILE A 186 -14.21 15.80 1.02
N LEU A 187 -13.95 16.17 -0.24
CA LEU A 187 -13.02 15.41 -1.09
C LEU A 187 -11.63 15.35 -0.48
N GLY A 188 -11.12 16.47 0.02
CA GLY A 188 -9.82 16.52 0.69
C GLY A 188 -9.74 15.60 1.91
N LEU A 189 -10.81 15.54 2.71
CA LEU A 189 -10.91 14.60 3.83
C LEU A 189 -10.89 13.14 3.37
N HIS A 190 -11.68 12.81 2.37
CA HIS A 190 -11.80 11.44 1.86
C HIS A 190 -10.49 10.96 1.24
N ILE A 191 -9.85 11.80 0.41
CA ILE A 191 -8.55 11.51 -0.19
C ILE A 191 -7.48 11.32 0.90
N ALA A 192 -7.40 12.21 1.89
CA ALA A 192 -6.41 12.10 2.96
C ALA A 192 -6.64 10.85 3.83
N HIS A 193 -7.89 10.44 4.06
CA HIS A 193 -8.21 9.22 4.76
C HIS A 193 -7.80 7.98 3.95
N ASN A 194 -8.23 7.89 2.69
CA ASN A 194 -7.94 6.77 1.81
C ASN A 194 -6.42 6.59 1.60
N THR A 195 -5.66 7.68 1.48
CA THR A 195 -4.19 7.59 1.36
C THR A 195 -3.54 7.03 2.63
N ARG A 196 -4.02 7.41 3.82
CA ARG A 196 -3.50 6.85 5.08
C ARG A 196 -3.83 5.38 5.21
N GLN A 197 -5.06 4.99 4.87
CA GLN A 197 -5.46 3.59 4.88
C GLN A 197 -4.63 2.78 3.89
N LEU A 198 -4.48 3.25 2.65
CA LEU A 198 -3.67 2.57 1.63
C LEU A 198 -2.21 2.42 2.07
N GLN A 199 -1.66 3.39 2.80
CA GLN A 199 -0.32 3.29 3.34
C GLN A 199 -0.22 2.25 4.47
N SER A 200 -1.20 2.23 5.38
CA SER A 200 -1.28 1.22 6.43
C SER A 200 -1.41 -0.18 5.86
N ASP A 201 -2.27 -0.37 4.85
CA ASP A 201 -2.48 -1.65 4.19
C ASP A 201 -1.20 -2.11 3.47
N TYR A 202 -0.51 -1.18 2.80
CA TYR A 202 0.76 -1.48 2.15
C TYR A 202 1.86 -1.89 3.15
N GLU A 203 1.96 -1.20 4.29
CA GLU A 203 2.90 -1.53 5.37
C GLU A 203 2.58 -2.90 5.98
N SER A 204 1.29 -3.19 6.24
CA SER A 204 0.83 -4.51 6.72
C SER A 204 1.20 -5.63 5.76
N ILE A 205 0.91 -5.46 4.45
CA ILE A 205 1.25 -6.47 3.43
C ILE A 205 2.76 -6.71 3.37
N LYS A 206 3.55 -5.64 3.50
CA LYS A 206 5.01 -5.75 3.49
C LYS A 206 5.52 -6.49 4.73
N GLU A 207 4.94 -6.24 5.90
CA GLU A 207 5.27 -6.94 7.13
C GLU A 207 4.93 -8.43 7.06
N GLU A 208 3.73 -8.78 6.56
CA GLU A 208 3.32 -10.17 6.32
C GLU A 208 4.26 -10.88 5.32
N GLU A 209 4.68 -10.20 4.25
CA GLU A 209 5.67 -10.73 3.30
C GLU A 209 7.02 -11.01 4.00
N GLU A 210 7.49 -10.09 4.84
CA GLU A 210 8.75 -10.23 5.58
C GLU A 210 8.70 -11.31 6.65
N GLU A 211 7.57 -11.46 7.36
CA GLU A 211 7.35 -12.53 8.32
C GLU A 211 7.38 -13.90 7.63
N LEU A 212 6.67 -14.04 6.51
CA LEU A 212 6.60 -15.30 5.78
C LEU A 212 7.98 -15.69 5.20
N MET A 213 8.74 -14.71 4.68
CA MET A 213 10.14 -14.91 4.31
C MET A 213 11.00 -15.40 5.50
N ARG A 214 10.81 -14.83 6.68
CA ARG A 214 11.55 -15.21 7.90
C ARG A 214 11.21 -16.63 8.37
N VAL A 215 9.93 -16.97 8.44
CA VAL A 215 9.44 -18.30 8.86
C VAL A 215 9.95 -19.39 7.92
N LEU A 216 9.92 -19.13 6.61
CA LEU A 216 10.39 -20.10 5.60
C LEU A 216 11.91 -20.05 5.35
N GLN A 217 12.63 -19.10 5.94
CA GLN A 217 14.05 -18.81 5.65
C GLN A 217 14.31 -18.63 4.14
N LEU A 218 13.41 -17.91 3.47
CA LEU A 218 13.48 -17.61 2.04
C LEU A 218 13.75 -16.12 1.83
N ASN A 219 14.42 -15.79 0.72
CA ASN A 219 14.41 -14.42 0.21
C ASN A 219 13.18 -14.18 -0.69
N LYS A 220 12.99 -12.93 -1.12
CA LYS A 220 11.82 -12.52 -1.92
C LYS A 220 11.69 -13.26 -3.26
N GLU A 221 12.81 -13.55 -3.92
CA GLU A 221 12.80 -14.29 -5.19
C GLU A 221 12.44 -15.76 -4.98
N GLN A 222 13.03 -16.36 -3.95
CA GLN A 222 12.77 -17.73 -3.54
C GLN A 222 11.33 -17.93 -3.09
N LEU A 223 10.75 -16.98 -2.36
CA LEU A 223 9.35 -17.04 -1.96
C LEU A 223 8.41 -17.08 -3.17
N LYS A 224 8.67 -16.26 -4.20
CA LYS A 224 7.86 -16.27 -5.44
C LYS A 224 7.96 -17.62 -6.16
N LEU A 225 9.17 -18.18 -6.24
CA LEU A 225 9.40 -19.48 -6.86
C LEU A 225 8.75 -20.62 -6.06
N TYR A 226 8.73 -20.52 -4.74
CA TYR A 226 8.01 -21.47 -3.88
C TYR A 226 6.49 -21.41 -4.12
N ILE A 227 5.91 -20.21 -4.17
CA ILE A 227 4.48 -20.02 -4.51
C ILE A 227 4.17 -20.53 -5.92
N GLU A 228 5.10 -20.39 -6.86
CA GLU A 228 4.98 -20.94 -8.20
C GLU A 228 4.98 -22.47 -8.17
N LEU A 229 5.93 -23.10 -7.48
CA LEU A 229 5.99 -24.54 -7.26
C LEU A 229 4.71 -25.11 -6.63
N SER A 230 4.07 -24.39 -5.72
CA SER A 230 2.87 -24.90 -5.03
C SER A 230 1.59 -24.84 -5.87
N LYS A 231 1.59 -24.18 -7.04
CA LYS A 231 0.36 -23.95 -7.83
C LYS A 231 -0.06 -25.12 -8.72
N ARG A 232 0.88 -25.98 -9.11
CA ARG A 232 0.62 -27.10 -10.01
C ARG A 232 1.66 -28.19 -9.84
N GLU A 233 1.37 -29.37 -10.36
CA GLU A 233 2.34 -30.45 -10.44
C GLU A 233 3.38 -30.14 -11.54
N TYR A 234 4.66 -30.24 -11.21
CA TYR A 234 5.77 -29.97 -12.13
C TYR A 234 6.45 -31.29 -12.51
N LYS A 235 7.03 -31.34 -13.72
CA LYS A 235 7.88 -32.47 -14.10
C LYS A 235 9.14 -32.48 -13.24
N GLU A 236 9.81 -33.63 -13.15
CA GLU A 236 11.02 -33.79 -12.32
C GLU A 236 12.10 -32.75 -12.68
N ASP A 237 12.35 -32.54 -13.96
CA ASP A 237 13.35 -31.57 -14.45
C ASP A 237 12.99 -30.13 -14.09
N GLU A 238 11.71 -29.77 -14.15
CA GLU A 238 11.21 -28.43 -13.79
C GLU A 238 11.31 -28.22 -12.27
N THR A 239 10.97 -29.24 -11.49
CA THR A 239 11.06 -29.23 -10.03
C THR A 239 12.52 -29.07 -9.59
N ARG A 240 13.46 -29.78 -10.22
CA ARG A 240 14.91 -29.63 -10.00
C ARG A 240 15.40 -28.23 -10.34
N LEU A 241 14.96 -27.66 -11.47
CA LEU A 241 15.35 -26.31 -11.90
C LEU A 241 14.89 -25.24 -10.90
N ILE A 242 13.68 -25.37 -10.34
CA ILE A 242 13.18 -24.42 -9.35
C ILE A 242 13.85 -24.65 -7.99
N LEU A 243 14.06 -25.91 -7.58
CA LEU A 243 14.79 -26.23 -6.34
C LEU A 243 16.22 -25.69 -6.35
N ALA A 244 16.89 -25.72 -7.49
CA ALA A 244 18.24 -25.19 -7.68
C ALA A 244 18.34 -23.66 -7.52
N LYS A 245 17.20 -22.94 -7.52
CA LYS A 245 17.16 -21.50 -7.25
C LYS A 245 17.04 -21.17 -5.75
N PHE A 246 16.76 -22.16 -4.89
CA PHE A 246 16.87 -21.98 -3.45
C PHE A 246 18.33 -21.94 -3.01
N SER A 247 18.57 -21.43 -1.80
CA SER A 247 19.90 -21.56 -1.19
C SER A 247 20.18 -23.02 -0.89
N GLU A 248 21.45 -23.43 -0.94
CA GLU A 248 21.86 -24.81 -0.66
C GLU A 248 21.37 -25.29 0.72
N LYS A 249 21.36 -24.39 1.72
CA LYS A 249 20.84 -24.65 3.06
C LYS A 249 19.32 -24.91 3.04
N THR A 250 18.57 -24.06 2.36
CA THR A 250 17.10 -24.19 2.22
C THR A 250 16.75 -25.46 1.46
N GLN A 251 17.43 -25.72 0.34
CA GLN A 251 17.25 -26.93 -0.47
C GLN A 251 17.47 -28.17 0.39
N LYS A 252 18.56 -28.20 1.17
CA LYS A 252 18.85 -29.30 2.10
C LYS A 252 17.74 -29.51 3.12
N TYR A 253 17.26 -28.46 3.79
CA TYR A 253 16.17 -28.62 4.77
C TYR A 253 14.87 -29.11 4.16
N VAL A 254 14.48 -28.58 3.00
CA VAL A 254 13.26 -29.00 2.31
C VAL A 254 13.37 -30.48 1.91
N VAL A 255 14.48 -30.87 1.27
CA VAL A 255 14.71 -32.25 0.84
C VAL A 255 14.82 -33.20 2.03
N ASP A 256 15.57 -32.84 3.08
CA ASP A 256 15.75 -33.68 4.27
C ASP A 256 14.43 -33.90 5.01
N ASN A 257 13.62 -32.85 5.20
CA ASN A 257 12.33 -32.96 5.88
C ASN A 257 11.33 -33.79 5.06
N VAL A 258 11.27 -33.58 3.74
CA VAL A 258 10.42 -34.38 2.84
C VAL A 258 10.90 -35.84 2.80
N THR A 259 12.21 -36.06 2.75
CA THR A 259 12.81 -37.40 2.72
C THR A 259 12.57 -38.13 4.03
N LYS A 260 12.73 -37.47 5.18
CA LYS A 260 12.37 -38.02 6.49
C LYS A 260 10.89 -38.41 6.56
N TYR A 261 10.01 -37.56 6.03
CA TYR A 261 8.58 -37.87 5.94
C TYR A 261 8.32 -39.12 5.08
N ILE A 262 8.90 -39.19 3.88
CA ILE A 262 8.76 -40.33 2.96
C ILE A 262 9.36 -41.61 3.56
N GLN A 263 10.52 -41.53 4.21
CA GLN A 263 11.16 -42.67 4.87
C GLN A 263 10.34 -43.17 6.06
N GLY A 264 9.79 -42.25 6.86
CA GLY A 264 8.85 -42.59 7.94
C GLY A 264 7.61 -43.30 7.41
N GLU A 265 7.11 -42.90 6.24
CA GLU A 265 5.99 -43.58 5.58
C GLU A 265 6.34 -44.98 5.12
N LYS A 266 7.48 -45.16 4.44
CA LYS A 266 7.94 -46.48 4.02
C LYS A 266 8.16 -47.42 5.21
N TYR A 267 8.80 -46.92 6.27
CA TYR A 267 9.03 -47.67 7.50
C TYR A 267 7.73 -48.13 8.15
N ASN A 268 6.71 -47.28 8.19
CA ASN A 268 5.40 -47.65 8.71
C ASN A 268 4.71 -48.70 7.82
N ASP A 269 4.80 -48.57 6.50
CA ASP A 269 4.20 -49.53 5.56
C ASP A 269 4.87 -50.92 5.67
N ASP A 270 6.20 -50.95 5.78
CA ASP A 270 6.98 -52.17 6.02
C ASP A 270 6.63 -52.82 7.37
N ARG A 271 6.51 -52.03 8.45
CA ARG A 271 6.06 -52.53 9.75
C ARG A 271 4.65 -53.10 9.72
N ILE A 272 3.72 -52.45 9.02
CA ILE A 272 2.36 -52.95 8.85
C ILE A 272 2.38 -54.27 8.08
N LYS A 273 3.21 -54.39 7.06
CA LYS A 273 3.39 -55.63 6.31
C LYS A 273 3.95 -56.77 7.17
N GLU A 274 4.90 -56.49 8.05
CA GLU A 274 5.46 -57.48 8.99
C GLU A 274 4.48 -57.88 10.10
N GLN A 275 3.75 -56.92 10.66
CA GLN A 275 2.82 -57.16 11.76
C GLN A 275 1.49 -57.78 11.30
N PHE A 276 1.11 -57.55 10.04
CA PHE A 276 -0.14 -58.05 9.44
C PHE A 276 0.11 -58.82 8.13
N PRO A 277 0.86 -59.94 8.17
CA PRO A 277 1.16 -60.74 6.99
C PRO A 277 -0.10 -61.35 6.36
N GLU A 278 -1.13 -61.64 7.15
CA GLU A 278 -2.41 -62.21 6.71
C GLU A 278 -3.32 -61.25 5.91
N LEU A 279 -3.01 -59.94 5.92
CA LEU A 279 -3.78 -58.94 5.20
C LEU A 279 -3.29 -58.77 3.75
N SER A 280 -4.24 -58.59 2.83
CA SER A 280 -3.94 -58.24 1.45
C SER A 280 -3.41 -56.79 1.34
N PRO A 281 -2.74 -56.42 0.23
CA PRO A 281 -2.21 -55.07 0.05
C PRO A 281 -3.26 -53.97 0.25
N SER A 282 -4.47 -54.14 -0.31
CA SER A 282 -5.57 -53.17 -0.14
C SER A 282 -6.09 -53.08 1.30
N GLU A 283 -6.07 -54.19 2.05
CA GLU A 283 -6.45 -54.20 3.46
C GLU A 283 -5.39 -53.52 4.33
N ARG A 284 -4.09 -53.71 4.03
CA ARG A 284 -2.99 -53.02 4.72
C ARG A 284 -3.03 -51.51 4.49
N GLU A 285 -3.39 -51.08 3.29
CA GLU A 285 -3.58 -49.66 2.97
C GLU A 285 -4.70 -49.03 3.82
N ILE A 286 -5.81 -49.75 4.04
CA ILE A 286 -6.88 -49.34 4.95
C ILE A 286 -6.39 -49.33 6.41
N VAL A 287 -5.62 -50.33 6.84
CA VAL A 287 -5.02 -50.39 8.18
C VAL A 287 -4.07 -49.21 8.42
N HIS A 288 -3.22 -48.88 7.46
CA HIS A 288 -2.31 -47.73 7.51
C HIS A 288 -3.07 -46.42 7.74
N LEU A 289 -4.15 -46.21 6.99
CA LEU A 289 -4.98 -45.02 7.14
C LEU A 289 -5.74 -44.99 8.48
N ILE A 290 -6.18 -46.15 9.01
CA ILE A 290 -6.81 -46.23 10.34
C ILE A 290 -5.80 -45.89 11.44
N LEU A 291 -4.59 -46.43 11.38
CA LEU A 291 -3.52 -46.18 12.35
C LEU A 291 -3.04 -44.71 12.34
N ARG A 292 -3.20 -44.00 11.23
CA ARG A 292 -3.00 -42.54 11.11
C ARG A 292 -4.15 -41.71 11.69
N GLY A 293 -5.21 -42.36 12.20
CA GLY A 293 -6.37 -41.69 12.79
C GLY A 293 -7.39 -41.15 11.79
N HIS A 294 -7.32 -41.54 10.51
CA HIS A 294 -8.30 -41.10 9.53
C HIS A 294 -9.69 -41.71 9.79
N LYS A 295 -10.73 -40.87 9.75
CA LYS A 295 -12.13 -41.30 9.85
C LYS A 295 -12.59 -41.96 8.56
N LEU A 296 -13.67 -42.77 8.62
CA LEU A 296 -14.19 -43.54 7.49
C LEU A 296 -14.39 -42.71 6.21
N GLY A 297 -15.00 -41.52 6.33
CA GLY A 297 -15.21 -40.62 5.17
C GLY A 297 -13.90 -40.20 4.51
N ALA A 298 -12.87 -39.85 5.29
CA ALA A 298 -11.56 -39.47 4.77
C ALA A 298 -10.87 -40.64 4.04
N ILE A 299 -10.98 -41.86 4.58
CA ILE A 299 -10.46 -43.08 3.95
C ILE A 299 -11.14 -43.34 2.59
N CYS A 300 -12.46 -43.15 2.52
CA CYS A 300 -13.21 -43.33 1.26
C CYS A 300 -12.74 -42.37 0.17
N THR A 301 -12.53 -41.10 0.51
CA THR A 301 -11.97 -40.09 -0.42
C THR A 301 -10.53 -40.39 -0.82
N MET A 302 -9.66 -40.77 0.12
CA MET A 302 -8.24 -41.02 -0.18
C MET A 302 -8.04 -42.24 -1.08
N LEU A 303 -8.82 -43.30 -0.86
CA LEU A 303 -8.72 -44.53 -1.67
C LEU A 303 -9.63 -44.52 -2.91
N ASN A 304 -10.40 -43.45 -3.11
CA ASN A 304 -11.42 -43.32 -4.15
C ASN A 304 -12.35 -44.56 -4.23
N LYS A 305 -12.87 -44.99 -3.07
CA LYS A 305 -13.73 -46.18 -2.92
C LYS A 305 -15.02 -45.82 -2.18
N SER A 306 -16.11 -46.51 -2.50
CA SER A 306 -17.38 -46.31 -1.80
C SER A 306 -17.32 -46.78 -0.34
N GLU A 307 -18.14 -46.16 0.50
CA GLU A 307 -18.22 -46.48 1.93
C GLU A 307 -18.57 -47.95 2.17
N SER A 308 -19.45 -48.52 1.34
CA SER A 308 -19.80 -49.96 1.38
C SER A 308 -18.59 -50.87 1.14
N ASN A 309 -17.72 -50.53 0.18
CA ASN A 309 -16.50 -51.28 -0.09
C ASN A 309 -15.53 -51.20 1.10
N ILE A 310 -15.29 -50.00 1.65
CA ILE A 310 -14.41 -49.82 2.80
C ILE A 310 -14.94 -50.55 4.05
N ASN A 311 -16.25 -50.49 4.33
CA ASN A 311 -16.85 -51.22 5.45
C ASN A 311 -16.77 -52.74 5.28
N THR A 312 -16.91 -53.24 4.05
CA THR A 312 -16.71 -54.66 3.73
C THR A 312 -15.27 -55.08 4.02
N GLN A 313 -14.28 -54.31 3.57
CA GLN A 313 -12.86 -54.62 3.85
C GLN A 313 -12.54 -54.51 5.35
N ARG A 314 -13.07 -53.53 6.07
CA ARG A 314 -12.92 -53.44 7.55
C ARG A 314 -13.54 -54.64 8.27
N THR A 315 -14.58 -55.25 7.71
CA THR A 315 -15.18 -56.48 8.25
C THR A 315 -14.29 -57.68 7.97
N ASN A 316 -13.72 -57.77 6.76
CA ASN A 316 -12.76 -58.81 6.41
C ASN A 316 -11.46 -58.73 7.24
N ILE A 317 -10.94 -57.52 7.46
CA ILE A 317 -9.80 -57.27 8.35
C ILE A 317 -10.12 -57.78 9.76
N ARG A 318 -11.27 -57.41 10.35
CA ARG A 318 -11.67 -57.92 11.68
C ARG A 318 -11.69 -59.44 11.74
N ARG A 319 -12.29 -60.08 10.73
CA ARG A 319 -12.36 -61.54 10.65
C ARG A 319 -10.98 -62.18 10.59
N LYS A 320 -10.07 -61.63 9.79
CA LYS A 320 -8.68 -62.12 9.66
C LYS A 320 -7.86 -61.93 10.93
N LEU A 321 -8.14 -60.87 11.70
CA LEU A 321 -7.53 -60.58 12.99
C LEU A 321 -8.18 -61.34 14.15
N GLY A 322 -9.23 -62.14 13.91
CA GLY A 322 -9.95 -62.87 14.95
C GLY A 322 -10.79 -61.99 15.89
N LEU A 323 -11.16 -60.79 15.45
CA LEU A 323 -11.92 -59.80 16.23
C LEU A 323 -13.44 -59.99 16.08
N HIS A 324 -14.19 -59.69 17.13
CA HIS A 324 -15.65 -59.66 17.11
C HIS A 324 -16.15 -58.40 16.35
N PRO A 325 -17.34 -58.42 15.70
CA PRO A 325 -17.87 -57.27 14.98
C PRO A 325 -17.99 -55.97 15.80
N THR A 326 -18.18 -56.09 17.11
CA THR A 326 -18.28 -54.96 18.06
C THR A 326 -16.93 -54.42 18.51
N ASP A 327 -15.84 -55.11 18.21
CA ASP A 327 -14.52 -54.72 18.69
C ASP A 327 -14.02 -53.46 17.97
N ASN A 328 -13.33 -52.62 18.75
CA ASN A 328 -12.72 -51.41 18.21
C ASN A 328 -11.48 -51.79 17.40
N LEU A 329 -11.67 -51.87 16.09
CA LEU A 329 -10.62 -52.21 15.13
C LEU A 329 -9.37 -51.33 15.29
N ASN A 330 -9.50 -50.02 15.58
CA ASN A 330 -8.33 -49.16 15.74
C ASN A 330 -7.47 -49.58 16.94
N LYS A 331 -8.09 -49.78 18.11
CA LYS A 331 -7.37 -50.23 19.32
C LYS A 331 -6.67 -51.57 19.12
N ALA A 332 -7.30 -52.49 18.40
CA ALA A 332 -6.71 -53.80 18.11
C ALA A 332 -5.48 -53.68 17.19
N LEU A 333 -5.55 -52.81 16.17
CA LEU A 333 -4.42 -52.53 15.27
C LEU A 333 -3.27 -51.84 16.02
N GLU A 334 -3.56 -50.83 16.84
CA GLU A 334 -2.57 -50.13 17.69
C GLU A 334 -1.87 -51.09 18.65
N SER A 335 -2.62 -51.98 19.31
CA SER A 335 -2.08 -52.95 20.27
C SER A 335 -1.09 -53.91 19.61
N ARG A 336 -1.41 -54.39 18.40
CA ARG A 336 -0.51 -55.29 17.65
C ARG A 336 0.73 -54.55 17.14
N MET A 337 0.60 -53.32 16.67
CA MET A 337 1.73 -52.48 16.26
C MET A 337 2.66 -52.09 17.43
N SER A 338 2.15 -52.13 18.67
CA SER A 338 2.91 -51.87 19.91
C SER A 338 3.73 -53.08 20.36
N THR A 339 3.47 -54.26 19.82
CA THR A 339 4.16 -55.49 20.20
C THR A 339 5.42 -55.64 19.33
N PRO A 340 6.64 -55.71 19.92
CA PRO A 340 7.86 -55.83 19.13
C PRO A 340 7.83 -57.10 18.28
N THR A 341 8.24 -56.98 17.02
CA THR A 341 8.41 -58.10 16.09
C THR A 341 9.35 -59.14 16.72
N LYS A 342 8.93 -60.41 16.76
CA LYS A 342 9.73 -61.52 17.29
C LYS A 342 10.87 -61.91 16.37
#